data_AF-A0A951DJM4-F1
#
_entry.id   AF-A0A951DJM4-F1
#
_cell.length_a   1.000
_cell.length_b   1.000
_cell.length_c   1.000
_cell.angle_alpha   90.00
_cell.angle_beta   90.00
_cell.angle_gamma   90.00
#
_symmetry.space_group_name_H-M   'P 1'
#
loop_
_entity.id
_entity.type
_entity.pdbx_description
1 polymer ?
#
loop_
_entity_poly.entity_id
_entity_poly.type
_entity_poly.pdbx_seq_one_letter_code
_entity_poly.pdbx_strand_id
1 'polypeptide(L)' 'LVRCAAGVIAIGGGYGTLSEIGFALRLGRPVAALHTWSLHPPSGEDIPGDRLHVGSSAEDAVGWLLGQIAAQR' A
#
# COMPACT_ATOMS: atom_id res chain seq x y z
N LEU A 1 -11.21 -6.71 -5.83
CA LEU A 1 -10.70 -6.93 -4.46
C LEU A 1 -10.57 -5.61 -3.70
N VAL A 2 -9.81 -4.65 -4.22
CA VAL A 2 -9.52 -3.36 -3.58
C VAL A 2 -10.68 -2.36 -3.40
N ARG A 3 -11.93 -2.73 -3.66
CA ARG A 3 -13.09 -1.88 -3.29
C ARG A 3 -13.71 -2.25 -1.95
N CYS A 4 -13.47 -3.47 -1.45
CA CYS A 4 -14.17 -4.02 -0.29
C CYS A 4 -13.30 -4.10 0.98
N ALA A 5 -12.10 -3.53 0.97
CA ALA A 5 -11.20 -3.53 2.13
C ALA A 5 -10.98 -2.07 2.60
N ALA A 6 -10.39 -1.88 3.78
CA ALA A 6 -10.02 -0.55 4.26
C ALA A 6 -8.62 -0.17 3.77
N GLY A 7 -7.64 -1.06 3.95
CA GLY A 7 -6.27 -0.96 3.41
C GLY A 7 -5.84 -2.28 2.76
N VAL A 8 -4.62 -2.33 2.19
CA VAL A 8 -4.05 -3.58 1.65
C VAL A 8 -2.59 -3.76 2.06
N ILE A 9 -2.17 -5.02 2.19
CA ILE A 9 -0.76 -5.39 2.31
C ILE A 9 -0.40 -6.13 1.02
N ALA A 10 0.53 -5.58 0.23
CA ALA A 10 1.04 -6.18 -0.97
C ALA A 10 2.31 -6.98 -0.66
N ILE A 11 2.29 -8.29 -0.96
CA ILE A 11 3.37 -9.22 -0.63
C ILE A 11 3.92 -9.82 -1.92
N GLY A 12 5.25 -9.81 -2.08
CA GLY A 12 5.89 -10.40 -3.26
C GLY A 12 5.61 -9.63 -4.55
N GLY A 13 5.85 -10.24 -5.71
CA GLY A 13 5.75 -9.58 -7.02
C GLY A 13 4.65 -10.15 -7.94
N GLY A 14 4.53 -9.55 -9.12
CA GLY A 14 3.61 -9.97 -10.18
C GLY A 14 2.80 -8.80 -10.76
N TYR A 15 2.41 -8.90 -12.04
CA TYR A 15 1.62 -7.86 -12.70
C TYR A 15 0.23 -7.66 -12.06
N GLY A 16 -0.37 -8.74 -11.53
CA GLY A 16 -1.61 -8.66 -10.76
C GLY A 16 -1.44 -7.83 -9.49
N THR A 17 -0.41 -8.14 -8.69
CA THR A 17 -0.06 -7.39 -7.47
C THR A 17 0.18 -5.92 -7.76
N LEU A 18 0.95 -5.60 -8.81
CA LEU A 18 1.18 -4.22 -9.24
C LEU A 18 -0.13 -3.49 -9.60
N SER A 19 -1.02 -4.18 -10.33
CA SER A 19 -2.31 -3.62 -10.72
C SER A 19 -3.19 -3.33 -9.50
N GLU A 20 -3.18 -4.20 -8.50
CA GLU A 20 -3.96 -4.02 -7.27
C GLU A 20 -3.39 -2.92 -6.37
N ILE A 21 -2.05 -2.81 -6.27
CA ILE A 21 -1.36 -1.69 -5.62
C ILE A 21 -1.79 -0.38 -6.27
N GLY A 22 -1.69 -0.27 -7.60
CA GLY A 22 -2.06 0.94 -8.32
C GLY A 22 -3.53 1.30 -8.13
N PHE A 23 -4.41 0.30 -8.11
CA PHE A 23 -5.84 0.52 -7.88
C PHE A 23 -6.14 0.91 -6.43
N ALA A 24 -5.42 0.37 -5.44
CA ALA A 24 -5.50 0.79 -4.03
C ALA A 24 -5.14 2.26 -3.88
N LEU A 25 -3.98 2.64 -4.43
CA LEU A 25 -3.49 4.01 -4.40
C LEU A 25 -4.49 4.93 -5.10
N ARG A 26 -5.01 4.59 -6.29
CA ARG A 26 -6.02 5.39 -6.98
C ARG A 26 -7.28 5.64 -6.14
N LEU A 27 -7.68 4.67 -5.32
CA LEU A 27 -8.84 4.78 -4.42
C LEU A 27 -8.53 5.47 -3.09
N GLY A 28 -7.30 5.95 -2.89
CA GLY A 28 -6.88 6.57 -1.63
C GLY A 28 -6.71 5.58 -0.48
N ARG A 29 -6.60 4.28 -0.77
CA ARG A 29 -6.50 3.23 0.24
C ARG A 29 -5.03 3.05 0.63
N PRO A 30 -4.70 3.00 1.93
CA PRO A 30 -3.33 2.83 2.38
C PRO A 30 -2.79 1.45 1.97
N VAL A 31 -1.52 1.41 1.56
CA VAL A 31 -0.82 0.23 1.07
C VAL A 31 0.44 0.00 1.89
N ALA A 32 0.54 -1.15 2.55
CA ALA A 32 1.81 -1.64 3.08
C ALA A 32 2.47 -2.57 2.05
N ALA A 33 3.71 -2.27 1.66
CA ALA A 33 4.48 -2.98 0.66
C ALA A 33 5.53 -3.86 1.34
N LEU A 34 5.39 -5.18 1.28
CA LEU A 34 6.31 -6.14 1.91
C LEU A 34 6.96 -7.02 0.83
N HIS A 35 8.27 -6.86 0.65
CA HIS A 35 9.05 -7.59 -0.37
C HIS A 35 8.40 -7.53 -1.78
N THR A 36 7.85 -6.38 -2.15
CA THR A 36 7.09 -6.17 -3.40
C THR A 36 7.76 -5.12 -4.30
N TRP A 37 7.03 -4.62 -5.30
CA TRP A 37 7.47 -3.60 -6.24
C TRP A 37 7.90 -2.30 -5.56
N SER A 38 9.00 -1.71 -6.05
CA SER A 38 9.35 -0.31 -5.76
C SER A 38 8.55 0.61 -6.69
N LEU A 39 7.77 1.52 -6.11
CA LEU A 39 6.83 2.36 -6.85
C LEU A 39 7.36 3.78 -6.97
N HIS A 40 7.40 4.29 -8.19
CA HIS A 40 7.77 5.67 -8.48
C HIS A 40 6.72 6.28 -9.42
N PRO A 41 6.03 7.35 -8.99
CA PRO A 41 5.12 8.08 -9.86
C PRO A 41 5.85 8.63 -11.09
N PRO A 42 5.25 8.58 -12.29
CA PRO A 42 5.82 9.22 -13.47
C PRO A 42 6.05 10.72 -13.33
N SER A 43 5.33 11.38 -12.41
CA SER A 43 5.53 12.79 -12.07
C SER A 43 6.87 13.07 -11.39
N GLY A 44 7.55 12.05 -10.88
CA GLY A 44 8.77 12.18 -10.08
C GLY A 44 8.53 12.64 -8.64
N GLU A 45 7.28 12.88 -8.25
CA GLU A 45 6.89 13.18 -6.88
C GLU A 45 6.91 11.90 -6.03
N ASP A 46 7.27 12.05 -4.75
CA ASP A 46 7.17 10.94 -3.80
C ASP A 46 5.69 10.61 -3.50
N ILE A 47 5.43 9.33 -3.28
CA ILE A 47 4.11 8.90 -2.80
C ILE A 47 4.02 9.31 -1.32
N PRO A 48 2.94 10.00 -0.90
CA PRO A 48 2.76 10.36 0.50
C PRO A 48 2.89 9.17 1.44
N GLY A 49 3.64 9.34 2.54
CA GLY A 49 3.97 8.25 3.47
C GLY A 49 2.79 7.71 4.29
N ASP A 50 1.65 8.39 4.25
CA ASP A 50 0.35 7.91 4.77
C ASP A 50 -0.39 7.00 3.78
N ARG A 51 0.02 6.98 2.51
CA ARG A 51 -0.59 6.18 1.44
C ARG A 51 0.20 4.93 1.08
N LEU A 52 1.52 4.99 1.19
CA LEU A 52 2.41 3.87 0.90
C LEU A 52 3.50 3.76 1.97
N HIS A 53 3.60 2.58 2.58
CA HIS A 53 4.66 2.24 3.51
C HIS A 53 5.43 1.02 3.04
N VAL A 54 6.75 1.09 3.07
CA VAL A 54 7.61 -0.06 2.74
C VAL A 54 7.94 -0.80 4.02
N GLY A 55 7.26 -1.92 4.23
CA GLY A 55 7.38 -2.75 5.42
C GLY A 55 8.64 -3.62 5.41
N SER A 56 9.26 -3.74 6.58
CA SER A 56 10.43 -4.58 6.84
C SER A 56 10.08 -5.97 7.39
N SER A 57 8.87 -6.15 7.91
CA SER A 57 8.36 -7.39 8.46
C SER A 57 6.83 -7.45 8.38
N ALA A 58 6.24 -8.62 8.68
CA ALA A 58 4.79 -8.76 8.78
C ALA A 58 4.20 -7.89 9.91
N GLU A 59 4.88 -7.79 11.05
CA GLU A 59 4.44 -6.98 12.18
C GLU A 59 4.39 -5.49 11.83
N ASP A 60 5.44 -4.98 11.20
CA ASP A 60 5.55 -3.60 10.72
C ASP A 60 4.45 -3.27 9.71
N ALA A 61 4.25 -4.13 8.70
CA ALA A 61 3.23 -3.94 7.68
C ALA A 61 1.80 -3.91 8.28
N VAL A 62 1.49 -4.83 9.20
CA VAL A 62 0.18 -4.88 9.87
C VAL A 62 0.00 -3.69 10.80
N GLY A 63 0.99 -3.38 11.63
CA GLY A 63 0.94 -2.29 12.60
C GLY A 63 0.72 -0.94 11.93
N TRP A 64 1.50 -0.64 10.88
CA TRP A 64 1.32 0.59 10.11
C TRP A 64 -0.08 0.66 9.47
N LEU A 65 -0.52 -0.43 8.82
CA LEU A 65 -1.80 -0.42 8.09
C LEU A 65 -3.00 -0.23 9.03
N LEU A 66 -2.98 -0.87 10.20
CA LEU A 66 -4.02 -0.68 11.22
C LEU A 66 -4.03 0.77 11.74
N GLY A 67 -2.85 1.37 11.93
CA GLY A 67 -2.73 2.79 12.28
C GLY A 67 -3.39 3.72 11.26
N GLN A 68 -3.15 3.49 9.96
CA GLN A 68 -3.77 4.29 8.89
C GLN A 68 -5.28 4.10 8.83
N ILE A 69 -5.77 2.86 8.95
CA ILE A 69 -7.21 2.57 8.93
C ILE A 69 -7.92 3.24 10.12
N ALA A 70 -7.28 3.30 11.29
CA ALA A 70 -7.81 3.99 12.46
C ALA A 70 -7.85 5.52 12.26
N ALA A 71 -6.84 6.11 11.61
CA ALA A 71 -6.74 7.54 11.36
C ALA A 71 -7.71 8.06 10.25
N GLN A 72 -8.20 7.16 9.39
CA GLN A 72 -9.13 7.48 8.30
C GLN A 72 -10.62 7.38 8.70
N ARG A 73 -10.90 7.08 9.98
CA ARG A 73 -12.24 7.09 10.59
C ARG A 73 -12.49 8.40 11.32
#